data_AF-A0A2N0V1N3-F1
#
_entry.id   AF-A0A2N0V1N3-F1
#
_cell.length_a   1.000
_cell.length_b   1.000
_cell.length_c   1.000
_cell.angle_alpha   90.00
_cell.angle_beta   90.00
_cell.angle_gamma   90.00
#
_symmetry.space_group_name_H-M   'P 1'
#
loop_
_entity.id
_entity.type
_entity.pdbx_description
1 polymer ?
#
loop_
_entity_poly.entity_id
_entity_poly.type
_entity_poly.pdbx_seq_one_letter_code
_entity_poly.pdbx_strand_id
1 'polypeptide(L)'
;MKKYLTIICLVIASFSFQVNASTLSWSTITGYGPILGSLQSGQNSPQDLFGIVTGLRIETNVLDDWTFNLHNSSQVRVSVSSLEANTGSLLYAVNLDGSPLAKSAGPADEAWSFDGILTAGSHTINILGIAISLESTSGYQVNVSAMNAVVPIPAVGWIFSFFLFYMFRNMPRRRGY
;
A
#
# COMPACT_ATOMS: atom_id res chain seq x y z
N MET A 1 -17.43 33.66 27.34
CA MET A 1 -16.58 32.45 27.53
C MET A 1 -17.23 31.14 27.07
N LYS A 2 -18.48 30.80 27.46
CA LYS A 2 -19.10 29.49 27.09
C LYS A 2 -19.15 29.19 25.56
N LYS A 3 -19.45 30.19 24.71
CA LYS A 3 -19.54 30.00 23.24
C LYS A 3 -18.24 29.56 22.58
N TYR A 4 -17.09 30.09 23.03
CA TYR A 4 -15.78 29.76 22.46
C TYR A 4 -15.33 28.35 22.84
N LEU A 5 -15.66 27.89 24.05
CA LEU A 5 -15.37 26.52 24.48
C LEU A 5 -16.16 25.48 23.66
N THR A 6 -17.43 25.79 23.33
CA THR A 6 -18.27 24.93 22.50
C THR A 6 -17.71 24.80 21.08
N ILE A 7 -17.21 25.90 20.51
CA ILE A 7 -16.56 25.90 19.19
C ILE A 7 -15.26 25.09 19.24
N ILE A 8 -14.44 25.26 20.28
CA ILE A 8 -13.19 24.49 20.44
C ILE A 8 -13.48 22.98 20.58
N CYS A 9 -14.50 22.57 21.34
CA CYS A 9 -14.88 21.16 21.43
C CYS A 9 -15.42 20.60 20.10
N LEU A 10 -16.18 21.39 19.34
CA LEU A 10 -16.67 20.98 18.02
C LEU A 10 -15.51 20.83 17.02
N VAL A 11 -14.53 21.74 17.09
CA VAL A 11 -13.32 21.75 16.27
C VAL A 11 -12.42 20.57 16.63
N ILE A 12 -12.18 20.28 17.91
CA ILE A 12 -11.37 19.12 18.33
C ILE A 12 -12.03 17.77 17.98
N ALA A 13 -13.37 17.69 18.07
CA ALA A 13 -14.12 16.51 17.63
C ALA A 13 -14.09 16.33 16.10
N SER A 14 -14.01 17.42 15.35
CA SER A 14 -13.80 17.35 13.90
C SER A 14 -12.33 17.09 13.53
N PHE A 15 -11.34 17.50 14.34
CA PHE A 15 -9.93 17.15 14.14
C PHE A 15 -9.55 15.74 14.62
N SER A 16 -10.50 14.94 15.11
CA SER A 16 -10.30 13.51 15.39
C SER A 16 -10.32 12.65 14.13
N PHE A 17 -9.87 13.21 12.99
CA PHE A 17 -9.51 12.42 11.83
C PHE A 17 -8.25 11.64 12.19
N GLN A 18 -8.34 10.31 12.18
CA GLN A 18 -7.14 9.50 12.13
C GLN A 18 -6.38 9.90 10.87
N VAL A 19 -5.19 10.45 11.08
CA VAL A 19 -4.20 10.62 10.04
C VAL A 19 -4.00 9.22 9.45
N ASN A 20 -4.39 9.02 8.19
CA ASN A 20 -4.14 7.76 7.48
C ASN A 20 -2.63 7.56 7.47
N ALA A 21 -2.12 6.70 8.36
CA ALA A 21 -0.80 6.12 8.17
C ALA A 21 -0.79 5.45 6.80
N SER A 22 0.34 5.47 6.08
CA SER A 22 0.44 4.73 4.82
C SER A 22 0.00 3.29 5.09
N THR A 23 -0.98 2.79 4.35
CA THR A 23 -1.47 1.41 4.50
C THR A 23 -0.39 0.41 4.09
N LEU A 24 0.56 0.84 3.27
CA LEU A 24 1.62 0.02 2.69
C LEU A 24 3.00 0.65 2.89
N SER A 25 4.01 -0.19 3.08
CA SER A 25 5.43 0.20 3.04
C SER A 25 6.29 -0.94 2.48
N TRP A 26 7.31 -0.61 1.68
CA TRP A 26 8.33 -1.59 1.29
C TRP A 26 9.17 -1.97 2.52
N SER A 27 9.48 -3.26 2.62
CA SER A 27 10.41 -3.79 3.62
C SER A 27 11.69 -4.23 2.92
N THR A 28 11.99 -5.52 2.92
CA THR A 28 13.18 -6.09 2.28
C THR A 28 12.90 -6.42 0.82
N ILE A 29 13.85 -6.07 -0.05
CA ILE A 29 13.88 -6.54 -1.43
C ILE A 29 15.22 -7.25 -1.62
N THR A 30 15.17 -8.54 -1.93
CA THR A 30 16.35 -9.39 -2.12
C THR A 30 16.29 -10.03 -3.49
N GLY A 31 17.41 -10.13 -4.18
CA GLY A 31 17.43 -10.65 -5.55
C GLY A 31 18.85 -10.78 -6.10
N TYR A 32 19.01 -11.63 -7.12
CA TYR A 32 20.30 -11.87 -7.80
C TYR A 32 20.40 -11.05 -9.11
N GLY A 33 20.75 -9.76 -8.97
CA GLY A 33 21.05 -8.77 -10.03
C GLY A 33 19.82 -8.07 -10.65
N PRO A 34 19.88 -6.82 -11.21
CA PRO A 34 20.87 -5.72 -11.24
C PRO A 34 20.42 -4.56 -10.31
N ILE A 35 20.81 -3.31 -10.60
CA ILE A 35 20.48 -2.07 -9.88
C ILE A 35 18.95 -1.95 -9.68
N LEU A 36 18.49 -1.88 -8.43
CA LEU A 36 17.14 -1.43 -8.09
C LEU A 36 16.92 -0.07 -8.77
N GLY A 37 16.07 -0.01 -9.79
CA GLY A 37 15.93 1.19 -10.64
C GLY A 37 15.27 2.32 -9.87
N SER A 38 14.05 2.08 -9.37
CA SER A 38 13.33 3.02 -8.53
C SER A 38 12.42 2.29 -7.58
N LEU A 39 12.40 2.75 -6.33
CA LEU A 39 11.42 2.36 -5.32
C LEU A 39 10.65 3.63 -4.95
N GLN A 40 9.35 3.62 -5.20
CA GLN A 40 8.49 4.75 -4.92
C GLN A 40 7.33 4.29 -4.06
N SER A 41 7.06 5.05 -2.99
CA SER A 41 5.71 5.08 -2.43
C SER A 41 4.95 6.18 -3.16
N GLY A 42 3.69 5.96 -3.47
CA GLY A 42 2.84 7.03 -3.98
C GLY A 42 2.65 7.13 -5.49
N GLN A 43 2.96 6.11 -6.31
CA GLN A 43 3.08 6.31 -7.77
C GLN A 43 1.80 6.84 -8.42
N ASN A 44 0.63 6.24 -8.17
CA ASN A 44 -0.66 6.75 -8.65
C ASN A 44 -1.54 7.24 -7.50
N SER A 45 -1.41 6.62 -6.32
CA SER A 45 -2.03 7.05 -5.07
C SER A 45 -1.00 7.01 -3.93
N PRO A 46 -1.15 7.83 -2.86
CA PRO A 46 -0.26 7.78 -1.68
C PRO A 46 -0.19 6.42 -0.97
N GLN A 47 -1.10 5.49 -1.32
CA GLN A 47 -1.18 4.14 -0.77
C GLN A 47 -0.50 3.11 -1.66
N ASP A 48 0.02 3.49 -2.83
CA ASP A 48 0.63 2.57 -3.76
C ASP A 48 2.12 2.41 -3.45
N LEU A 49 2.64 1.22 -3.69
CA LEU A 49 4.06 0.93 -3.74
C LEU A 49 4.40 0.55 -5.16
N PHE A 50 5.44 1.18 -5.69
CA PHE A 50 5.98 0.87 -7.00
C PHE A 50 7.45 0.50 -6.88
N GLY A 51 7.84 -0.46 -7.69
CA GLY A 51 9.20 -0.93 -7.82
C GLY A 51 9.51 -1.29 -9.26
N ILE A 52 10.71 -0.97 -9.70
CA ILE A 52 11.17 -1.33 -11.04
C ILE A 52 12.61 -1.83 -11.01
N VAL A 53 12.84 -2.93 -11.71
CA VAL A 53 14.16 -3.51 -11.96
C VAL A 53 14.42 -3.40 -13.46
N THR A 54 15.57 -2.81 -13.80
CA THR A 54 16.01 -2.57 -15.19
C THR A 54 17.47 -2.95 -15.31
N GLY A 55 17.98 -3.09 -16.53
CA GLY A 55 19.39 -3.41 -16.74
C GLY A 55 19.69 -4.91 -16.66
N LEU A 56 18.68 -5.76 -16.70
CA LEU A 56 18.86 -7.20 -16.83
C LEU A 56 19.46 -7.51 -18.21
N ARG A 57 20.29 -8.54 -18.29
CA ARG A 57 20.93 -9.01 -19.54
C ARG A 57 20.85 -10.53 -19.64
N ILE A 58 20.93 -11.07 -20.85
CA ILE A 58 21.03 -12.50 -21.11
C ILE A 58 21.93 -13.22 -20.09
N GLU A 59 21.51 -14.42 -19.68
CA GLU A 59 22.09 -15.25 -18.61
C GLU A 59 21.79 -14.80 -17.17
N THR A 60 21.06 -13.70 -16.97
CA THR A 60 20.63 -13.31 -15.62
C THR A 60 19.34 -14.05 -15.25
N ASN A 61 19.44 -14.94 -14.25
CA ASN A 61 18.26 -15.52 -13.61
C ASN A 61 17.62 -14.49 -12.68
N VAL A 62 16.31 -14.29 -12.78
CA VAL A 62 15.54 -13.48 -11.84
C VAL A 62 15.02 -14.42 -10.76
N LEU A 63 15.45 -14.17 -9.51
CA LEU A 63 15.06 -14.91 -8.31
C LEU A 63 14.93 -13.89 -7.18
N ASP A 64 13.87 -13.10 -7.27
CA ASP A 64 13.73 -11.89 -6.48
C ASP A 64 12.53 -12.00 -5.54
N ASP A 65 12.74 -11.59 -4.30
CA ASP A 65 11.73 -11.54 -3.25
C ASP A 65 11.48 -10.08 -2.89
N TRP A 66 10.23 -9.64 -3.08
CA TRP A 66 9.77 -8.30 -2.75
C TRP A 66 8.85 -8.38 -1.54
N THR A 67 9.27 -7.80 -0.42
CA THR A 67 8.48 -7.82 0.81
C THR A 67 7.85 -6.47 1.07
N PHE A 68 6.53 -6.44 1.29
CA PHE A 68 5.80 -5.24 1.71
C PHE A 68 5.04 -5.50 3.02
N ASN A 69 4.89 -4.44 3.82
CA ASN A 69 4.07 -4.48 5.03
C ASN A 69 2.72 -3.82 4.78
N LEU A 70 1.65 -4.55 5.06
CA LEU A 70 0.28 -4.06 5.11
C LEU A 70 -0.09 -3.75 6.56
N HIS A 71 -0.30 -2.47 6.88
CA HIS A 71 -0.55 -2.03 8.25
C HIS A 71 -1.96 -2.40 8.76
N ASN A 72 -2.93 -2.50 7.86
CA ASN A 72 -4.33 -2.84 8.18
C ASN A 72 -4.88 -3.78 7.12
N SER A 73 -5.64 -4.80 7.51
CA SER A 73 -6.30 -5.70 6.57
C SER A 73 -7.19 -4.91 5.61
N SER A 74 -6.97 -5.09 4.31
CA SER A 74 -7.69 -4.34 3.28
C SER A 74 -7.72 -5.09 1.95
N GLN A 75 -8.51 -4.57 1.01
CA GLN A 75 -8.42 -5.01 -0.38
C GLN A 75 -7.11 -4.50 -0.98
N VAL A 76 -6.32 -5.44 -1.50
CA VAL A 76 -5.02 -5.21 -2.11
C VAL A 76 -5.05 -5.70 -3.56
N ARG A 77 -4.45 -4.90 -4.44
CA ARG A 77 -4.15 -5.30 -5.82
C ARG A 77 -2.65 -5.32 -6.01
N VAL A 78 -2.14 -6.47 -6.42
CA VAL A 78 -0.74 -6.66 -6.82
C VAL A 78 -0.70 -6.87 -8.32
N SER A 79 0.23 -6.21 -9.00
CA SER A 79 0.53 -6.47 -10.40
C SER A 79 2.03 -6.50 -10.63
N VAL A 80 2.50 -7.50 -11.36
CA VAL A 80 3.89 -7.62 -11.80
C VAL A 80 3.89 -7.74 -13.31
N SER A 81 4.73 -6.97 -14.00
CA SER A 81 4.83 -7.06 -15.45
C SER A 81 6.27 -6.95 -15.96
N SER A 82 6.60 -7.70 -17.00
CA SER A 82 7.87 -7.53 -17.72
C SER A 82 7.94 -6.16 -18.41
N LEU A 83 9.13 -5.58 -18.49
CA LEU A 83 9.40 -4.40 -19.29
C LEU A 83 9.72 -4.85 -20.72
N GLU A 84 8.92 -4.43 -21.70
CA GLU A 84 8.96 -4.76 -23.14
C GLU A 84 8.64 -6.23 -23.53
N ALA A 85 7.42 -6.43 -24.05
CA ALA A 85 6.91 -7.71 -24.56
C ALA A 85 7.72 -8.35 -25.71
N ASN A 86 8.60 -7.61 -26.38
CA ASN A 86 9.27 -8.08 -27.61
C ASN A 86 10.78 -8.30 -27.48
N THR A 87 11.38 -7.90 -26.35
CA THR A 87 12.85 -7.99 -26.17
C THR A 87 13.29 -8.15 -24.71
N GLY A 88 12.41 -7.98 -23.71
CA GLY A 88 12.76 -7.94 -22.29
C GLY A 88 12.37 -9.18 -21.46
N SER A 89 12.98 -9.35 -20.28
CA SER A 89 12.88 -10.50 -19.35
C SER A 89 11.59 -11.33 -19.44
N LEU A 90 11.76 -12.63 -19.68
CA LEU A 90 10.68 -13.62 -19.59
C LEU A 90 10.46 -13.95 -18.13
N LEU A 91 9.33 -13.53 -17.57
CA LEU A 91 8.91 -13.96 -16.25
C LEU A 91 8.10 -15.26 -16.43
N TYR A 92 8.44 -16.30 -15.69
CA TYR A 92 7.73 -17.59 -15.81
C TYR A 92 6.81 -17.87 -14.63
N ALA A 93 7.11 -17.29 -13.46
CA ALA A 93 6.26 -17.43 -12.29
C ALA A 93 6.34 -16.18 -11.40
N VAL A 94 5.17 -15.82 -10.85
CA VAL A 94 5.04 -14.82 -9.79
C VAL A 94 4.13 -15.42 -8.74
N ASN A 95 4.58 -15.40 -7.48
CA ASN A 95 3.81 -15.90 -6.35
C ASN A 95 3.61 -14.79 -5.33
N LEU A 96 2.48 -14.80 -4.63
CA LEU A 96 2.21 -13.98 -3.45
C LEU A 96 2.02 -14.91 -2.25
N ASP A 97 2.85 -14.75 -1.22
CA ASP A 97 2.86 -15.59 -0.02
C ASP A 97 2.89 -17.10 -0.35
N GLY A 98 3.70 -17.47 -1.35
CA GLY A 98 3.83 -18.84 -1.84
C GLY A 98 2.71 -19.34 -2.75
N SER A 99 1.65 -18.55 -2.98
CA SER A 99 0.56 -18.89 -3.89
C SER A 99 0.78 -18.32 -5.30
N PRO A 100 0.64 -19.12 -6.36
CA PRO A 100 0.86 -18.64 -7.73
C PRO A 100 -0.20 -17.64 -8.16
N LEU A 101 0.25 -16.54 -8.78
CA LEU A 101 -0.63 -15.52 -9.35
C LEU A 101 -1.09 -15.93 -10.76
N ALA A 102 -2.29 -15.47 -11.12
CA ALA A 102 -2.81 -15.67 -12.46
C ALA A 102 -2.06 -14.78 -13.45
N LYS A 103 -1.56 -15.38 -14.54
CA LYS A 103 -1.02 -14.67 -15.69
C LYS A 103 -2.18 -14.16 -16.55
N SER A 104 -2.19 -12.87 -16.86
CA SER A 104 -3.12 -12.26 -17.79
C SER A 104 -2.85 -12.77 -19.21
N ALA A 105 -3.90 -13.19 -19.91
CA ALA A 105 -3.81 -13.56 -21.31
C ALA A 105 -3.84 -12.28 -22.16
N GLY A 106 -2.66 -11.80 -22.58
CA GLY A 106 -2.53 -10.59 -23.39
C GLY A 106 -1.28 -10.60 -24.26
N PRO A 107 -1.29 -9.93 -25.43
CA PRO A 107 -0.18 -9.92 -26.39
C PRO A 107 0.95 -8.95 -26.06
N ALA A 108 0.79 -8.09 -25.05
CA ALA A 108 1.79 -7.09 -24.69
C ALA A 108 1.86 -6.99 -23.16
N ASP A 109 2.95 -7.47 -22.57
CA ASP A 109 3.22 -7.49 -21.14
C ASP A 109 2.71 -8.76 -20.47
N GLU A 110 3.64 -9.67 -20.18
CA GLU A 110 3.38 -10.76 -19.26
C GLU A 110 3.04 -10.14 -17.92
N ALA A 111 1.76 -10.07 -17.59
CA ALA A 111 1.26 -9.41 -16.40
C ALA A 111 0.66 -10.46 -15.45
N TRP A 112 1.18 -10.55 -14.24
CA TRP A 112 0.60 -11.34 -13.16
C TRP A 112 -0.19 -10.40 -12.26
N SER A 113 -1.36 -10.85 -11.82
CA SER A 113 -2.20 -10.02 -10.98
C SER A 113 -2.85 -10.80 -9.85
N PHE A 114 -3.02 -10.10 -8.74
CA PHE A 114 -3.87 -10.46 -7.61
C PHE A 114 -4.80 -9.29 -7.32
N ASP A 115 -6.07 -9.57 -7.04
CA ASP A 115 -7.03 -8.61 -6.49
C ASP A 115 -7.84 -9.36 -5.42
N GLY A 116 -7.66 -8.98 -4.16
CA GLY A 116 -8.25 -9.71 -3.05
C GLY A 116 -7.97 -9.05 -1.69
N ILE A 117 -8.51 -9.64 -0.63
CA ILE A 117 -8.29 -9.14 0.74
C ILE A 117 -7.06 -9.81 1.32
N LEU A 118 -6.12 -9.01 1.82
CA LEU A 118 -4.99 -9.48 2.63
C LEU A 118 -5.15 -9.04 4.08
N THR A 119 -4.66 -9.85 5.00
CA THR A 119 -4.60 -9.52 6.42
C THR A 119 -3.44 -8.58 6.71
N ALA A 120 -3.54 -7.71 7.72
CA ALA A 120 -2.39 -6.93 8.17
C ALA A 120 -1.18 -7.84 8.47
N GLY A 121 0.01 -7.42 8.04
CA GLY A 121 1.24 -8.21 8.18
C GLY A 121 2.25 -7.95 7.07
N SER A 122 3.31 -8.76 7.08
CA SER A 122 4.33 -8.77 6.05
C SER A 122 3.93 -9.78 4.97
N HIS A 123 4.03 -9.37 3.71
CA HIS A 123 3.71 -10.19 2.54
C HIS A 123 4.88 -10.22 1.58
N THR A 124 5.08 -11.35 0.91
CA THR A 124 6.22 -11.55 0.01
C THR A 124 5.73 -11.91 -1.39
N ILE A 125 6.22 -11.15 -2.37
CA ILE A 125 6.06 -11.45 -3.79
C ILE A 125 7.35 -12.11 -4.27
N ASN A 126 7.27 -13.38 -4.66
CA ASN A 126 8.39 -14.11 -5.24
C ASN A 126 8.30 -14.03 -6.77
N ILE A 127 9.34 -13.54 -7.42
CA ILE A 127 9.40 -13.33 -8.86
C ILE A 127 10.49 -14.22 -9.43
N LEU A 128 10.10 -15.04 -10.41
CA LEU A 128 10.99 -15.94 -11.09
C LEU A 128 10.96 -15.72 -12.60
N GLY A 129 12.13 -15.57 -13.19
CA GLY A 129 12.29 -15.24 -14.59
C GLY A 129 13.68 -15.49 -15.13
N ILE A 130 13.85 -15.21 -16.41
CA ILE A 130 15.14 -15.17 -17.10
C ILE A 130 15.19 -13.94 -17.99
N ALA A 131 16.29 -13.21 -17.92
CA ALA A 131 16.56 -12.11 -18.82
C ALA A 131 16.91 -12.65 -20.21
N ILE A 132 16.23 -12.15 -21.24
CA ILE A 132 16.38 -12.61 -22.63
C ILE A 132 16.88 -11.53 -23.60
N SER A 133 17.09 -10.30 -23.12
CA SER A 133 17.68 -9.24 -23.96
C SER A 133 19.20 -9.28 -23.99
N LEU A 134 19.78 -9.01 -25.16
CA LEU A 134 21.21 -8.70 -25.33
C LEU A 134 21.55 -7.26 -24.92
N GLU A 135 20.60 -6.35 -25.06
CA GLU A 135 20.72 -4.95 -24.66
C GLU A 135 20.19 -4.85 -23.22
N SER A 136 20.82 -4.08 -22.33
CA SER A 136 20.42 -3.97 -20.90
C SER A 136 19.08 -3.24 -20.69
N THR A 137 18.08 -3.54 -21.51
CA THR A 137 16.71 -3.02 -21.55
C THR A 137 15.71 -3.96 -20.88
N SER A 138 16.13 -5.20 -20.59
CA SER A 138 15.31 -6.16 -19.85
C SER A 138 15.05 -5.70 -18.42
N GLY A 139 13.87 -6.04 -17.92
CA GLY A 139 13.44 -5.65 -16.58
C GLY A 139 12.02 -6.12 -16.28
N TYR A 140 11.57 -5.76 -15.09
CA TYR A 140 10.17 -5.93 -14.67
C TYR A 140 9.79 -4.81 -13.71
N GLN A 141 8.50 -4.63 -13.53
CA GLN A 141 7.93 -3.71 -12.57
C GLN A 141 6.96 -4.43 -11.64
N VAL A 142 6.87 -3.94 -10.41
CA VAL A 142 5.99 -4.41 -9.34
C VAL A 142 5.17 -3.22 -8.86
N ASN A 143 3.86 -3.37 -8.82
CA ASN A 143 2.95 -2.40 -8.24
C ASN A 143 2.05 -3.10 -7.22
N VAL A 144 1.98 -2.53 -6.02
CA VAL A 144 1.10 -2.96 -4.93
C VAL A 144 0.25 -1.77 -4.52
N SER A 145 -1.06 -1.92 -4.56
CA SER A 145 -2.00 -0.89 -4.13
C SER A 145 -2.95 -1.45 -3.08
N ALA A 146 -3.25 -0.67 -2.06
CA ALA A 146 -4.20 -1.03 -1.01
C ALA A 146 -5.29 0.02 -0.93
N MET A 147 -6.54 -0.42 -0.85
CA MET A 147 -7.64 0.49 -0.53
C MET A 147 -7.59 0.89 0.95
N ASN A 148 -7.94 2.14 1.25
CA ASN A 148 -8.15 2.60 2.62
C ASN A 148 -9.15 1.69 3.34
N ALA A 149 -8.70 1.03 4.41
CA ALA A 149 -9.61 0.42 5.37
C ALA A 149 -10.42 1.54 6.05
N VAL A 150 -11.75 1.50 5.93
CA VAL A 150 -12.62 2.38 6.70
C VAL A 150 -12.51 1.96 8.15
N VAL A 151 -11.72 2.69 8.95
CA VAL A 151 -11.65 2.43 10.40
C VAL A 151 -12.99 2.88 11.02
N PRO A 152 -13.75 1.99 11.66
CA PRO A 152 -14.93 2.39 12.40
C PRO A 152 -14.48 3.33 13.52
N ILE A 153 -14.97 4.57 13.54
CA ILE A 153 -14.70 5.51 14.63
C ILE A 153 -15.16 4.82 15.92
N PRO A 154 -14.29 4.65 16.94
CA PRO A 154 -14.71 4.10 18.21
C PRO A 154 -15.85 4.96 18.75
N ALA A 155 -17.02 4.35 18.99
CA ALA A 155 -18.19 5.04 19.54
C ALA A 155 -17.89 5.84 20.82
N VAL A 156 -16.81 5.47 21.52
CA VAL A 156 -16.25 6.16 22.69
C VAL A 156 -15.96 7.64 22.42
N GLY A 157 -15.43 7.99 21.22
CA GLY A 157 -15.17 9.39 20.86
C GLY A 157 -16.46 10.21 20.79
N TRP A 158 -17.50 9.66 20.19
CA TRP A 158 -18.82 10.28 20.12
C TRP A 158 -19.47 10.41 21.50
N ILE A 159 -19.40 9.37 22.33
CA ILE A 159 -19.97 9.35 23.69
C ILE A 159 -19.28 10.40 24.57
N PHE A 160 -17.95 10.51 24.51
CA PHE A 160 -17.20 11.48 25.30
C PHE A 160 -17.50 12.93 24.88
N SER A 161 -17.63 13.19 23.58
CA SER A 161 -18.05 14.51 23.06
C SER A 161 -19.49 14.87 23.47
N PHE A 162 -20.43 13.92 23.40
CA PHE A 162 -21.80 14.12 23.88
C PHE A 162 -21.87 14.38 25.38
N PHE A 163 -21.09 13.62 26.17
CA PHE A 163 -21.03 13.78 27.62
C PHE A 163 -20.45 15.15 28.02
N LEU A 164 -19.34 15.58 27.38
CA LEU A 164 -18.77 16.90 27.59
C LEU A 164 -19.75 18.02 27.21
N PHE A 165 -20.40 17.90 26.05
CA PHE A 165 -21.40 18.87 25.61
C PHE A 165 -22.57 18.98 26.60
N TYR A 166 -23.07 17.84 27.11
CA TYR A 166 -24.11 17.78 28.12
C TYR A 166 -23.67 18.45 29.44
N MET A 167 -22.46 18.18 29.91
CA MET A 167 -21.90 18.79 31.12
C MET A 167 -21.80 20.32 31.00
N PHE A 168 -21.25 20.84 29.90
CA PHE A 168 -21.08 22.28 29.71
C PHE A 168 -22.39 23.02 29.50
N ARG A 169 -23.40 22.36 28.91
CA ARG A 169 -24.75 22.90 28.78
C ARG A 169 -25.48 22.99 30.12
N ASN A 170 -25.31 21.99 30.99
CA ASN A 170 -26.06 21.87 32.24
C ASN A 170 -25.34 22.42 33.48
N MET A 171 -24.09 22.88 33.38
CA MET A 171 -23.45 23.56 34.50
C MET A 171 -24.24 24.83 34.90
N PRO A 172 -24.79 24.87 36.14
CA PRO A 172 -25.53 26.02 36.64
C PRO A 172 -24.63 27.25 36.58
N ARG A 173 -25.16 28.38 36.12
CA ARG A 173 -24.51 29.68 36.34
C ARG A 173 -24.42 29.85 37.86
N ARG A 174 -23.25 29.62 38.47
CA ARG A 174 -22.91 30.31 39.71
C ARG A 174 -22.91 31.80 39.35
N ARG A 175 -24.04 32.46 39.61
CA ARG A 175 -24.10 33.91 39.77
C ARG A 175 -23.27 34.19 41.02
N GLY A 176 -22.01 34.57 40.81
CA GLY A 176 -21.26 35.26 41.84
C GLY A 176 -21.92 36.62 42.07
N TYR A 177 -22.21 36.89 43.33
CA TYR A 177 -22.42 38.22 43.88
C TYR A 177 -21.20 39.10 43.62
#